data_AF-A0A1I3DKW6-F1
#
_entry.id   AF-A0A1I3DKW6-F1
#
_cell.length_a   1.000
_cell.length_b   1.000
_cell.length_c   1.000
_cell.angle_alpha   90.00
_cell.angle_beta   90.00
_cell.angle_gamma   90.00
#
_symmetry.space_group_name_H-M   'P 1'
#
loop_
_entity.id
_entity.type
_entity.pdbx_description
1 polymer ?
#
loop_
_entity_poly.entity_id
_entity_poly.type
_entity_poly.pdbx_seq_one_letter_code
_entity_poly.pdbx_strand_id
1 'polypeptide(L)'
;MDSKTPQSDAFWRAYASHAGIGPTSYEVVSFGDSAEMANELAELVVAGTKRATASLARYYAQAPDTLPKPGDYVVLVDGDGVPCAIWRTTEVTVKPLIAVDDRFAWDEGEGDRSRAFWLDAHRAFFGAQAAEDGFDMHDQIDTVFERFEIVWPPAIADVP
;
A
#
# COMPACT_ATOMS: atom_id res chain seq x y z
N MET A 1 2.75 -16.11 -6.45
CA MET A 1 3.70 -16.68 -5.47
C MET A 1 3.25 -16.17 -4.12
N ASP A 2 3.18 -17.03 -3.10
CA ASP A 2 2.86 -16.59 -1.74
C ASP A 2 4.00 -15.69 -1.26
N SER A 3 3.72 -14.41 -1.03
CA SER A 3 4.70 -13.43 -0.56
C SER A 3 5.02 -13.60 0.93
N LYS A 4 4.33 -14.51 1.62
CA LYS A 4 4.53 -14.79 3.04
C LYS A 4 5.83 -15.55 3.29
N THR A 5 6.56 -15.10 4.29
CA THR A 5 7.79 -15.71 4.77
C THR A 5 7.64 -16.09 6.24
N PRO A 6 8.50 -16.96 6.80
CA PRO A 6 8.50 -17.23 8.24
C PRO A 6 8.63 -15.97 9.10
N GLN A 7 9.29 -14.93 8.57
CA GLN A 7 9.48 -13.64 9.24
C GLN A 7 8.20 -12.79 9.23
N SER A 8 7.52 -12.66 8.07
CA SER A 8 6.22 -11.96 8.01
C SER A 8 5.17 -12.66 8.87
N ASP A 9 5.17 -13.99 8.87
CA ASP A 9 4.30 -14.81 9.71
C ASP A 9 4.56 -14.59 11.21
N ALA A 10 5.84 -14.53 11.61
CA ALA A 10 6.20 -14.26 12.99
C ALA A 10 5.77 -12.85 13.42
N PHE A 11 5.95 -11.87 12.53
CA PHE A 11 5.57 -10.48 12.77
C PHE A 11 4.04 -10.32 12.91
N TRP A 12 3.27 -10.94 12.00
CA TRP A 12 1.82 -11.01 12.07
C TRP A 12 1.35 -11.68 13.37
N ARG A 13 1.90 -12.85 13.72
CA ARG A 13 1.52 -13.56 14.96
C ARG A 13 1.77 -12.73 16.22
N ALA A 14 2.85 -11.94 16.25
CA ALA A 14 3.14 -11.06 17.39
C ALA A 14 2.03 -10.01 17.56
N TYR A 15 1.63 -9.35 16.47
CA TYR A 15 0.53 -8.39 16.48
C TYR A 15 -0.81 -9.06 16.82
N ALA A 16 -1.16 -10.17 16.17
CA ALA A 16 -2.43 -10.86 16.40
C ALA A 16 -2.59 -11.28 17.87
N SER A 17 -1.50 -11.76 18.49
CA SER A 17 -1.44 -12.07 19.92
C SER A 17 -1.63 -10.82 20.78
N HIS A 18 -0.92 -9.73 20.46
CA HIS A 18 -0.99 -8.46 21.19
C HIS A 18 -2.40 -7.84 21.15
N ALA A 19 -3.01 -7.79 19.98
CA ALA A 19 -4.33 -7.19 19.76
C ALA A 19 -5.50 -8.13 20.10
N GLY A 20 -5.23 -9.38 20.49
CA GLY A 20 -6.27 -10.38 20.76
C GLY A 20 -7.13 -10.71 19.52
N ILE A 21 -6.54 -10.61 18.33
CA ILE A 21 -7.23 -10.85 17.06
C ILE A 21 -7.34 -12.36 16.84
N GLY A 22 -8.56 -12.82 16.50
CA GLY A 22 -8.81 -14.21 16.14
C GLY A 22 -8.22 -14.60 14.78
N PRO A 23 -8.54 -15.79 14.25
CA PRO A 23 -8.09 -16.20 12.92
C PRO A 23 -8.52 -15.18 11.85
N THR A 24 -7.54 -14.56 11.22
CA THR A 24 -7.72 -13.56 10.16
C THR A 24 -6.57 -13.67 9.19
N SER A 25 -6.85 -13.42 7.91
CA SER A 25 -5.83 -13.35 6.87
C SER A 25 -5.15 -11.98 6.87
N TYR A 26 -3.91 -11.97 6.43
CA TYR A 26 -3.14 -10.77 6.17
C TYR A 26 -2.44 -10.93 4.82
N GLU A 27 -2.12 -9.81 4.18
CA GLU A 27 -1.29 -9.77 2.96
C GLU A 27 0.12 -9.28 3.26
N VAL A 28 1.08 -9.59 2.39
CA VAL A 28 2.45 -9.05 2.46
C VAL A 28 2.69 -8.19 1.24
N VAL A 29 3.06 -6.92 1.47
CA VAL A 29 3.31 -5.93 0.41
C VAL A 29 4.69 -5.32 0.60
N SER A 30 5.39 -5.18 -0.51
CA SER A 30 6.54 -4.28 -0.67
C SER A 30 6.14 -3.20 -1.67
N PHE A 31 6.50 -1.95 -1.42
CA PHE A 31 6.16 -0.86 -2.33
C PHE A 31 7.16 -0.74 -3.48
N GLY A 32 6.69 -0.18 -4.60
CA GLY A 32 7.54 0.08 -5.76
C GLY A 32 7.94 -1.17 -6.54
N ASP A 33 8.92 -1.00 -7.42
CA ASP A 33 9.43 -2.02 -8.34
C ASP A 33 10.94 -2.32 -8.13
N SER A 34 11.54 -1.71 -7.11
CA SER A 34 12.95 -1.83 -6.75
C SER A 34 13.13 -1.85 -5.24
N ALA A 35 14.23 -2.45 -4.77
CA ALA A 35 14.53 -2.51 -3.34
C ALA A 35 14.77 -1.11 -2.75
N GLU A 36 15.38 -0.21 -3.53
CA GLU A 36 15.60 1.18 -3.14
C GLU A 36 14.26 1.91 -2.94
N MET A 37 13.33 1.81 -3.89
CA MET A 37 12.01 2.43 -3.78
C MET A 37 11.20 1.83 -2.63
N ALA A 38 11.28 0.51 -2.44
CA ALA A 38 10.64 -0.16 -1.30
C ALA A 38 11.13 0.39 0.04
N ASN A 39 12.45 0.58 0.20
CA ASN A 39 13.04 1.18 1.40
C ASN A 39 12.54 2.62 1.61
N GLU A 40 12.64 3.47 0.59
CA GLU A 40 12.21 4.88 0.66
C GLU A 40 10.73 5.02 1.05
N LEU A 41 9.85 4.22 0.45
CA LEU A 41 8.42 4.27 0.72
C LEU A 41 8.06 3.65 2.07
N ALA A 42 8.78 2.61 2.51
CA ALA A 42 8.62 2.06 3.85
C ALA A 42 9.04 3.07 4.94
N GLU A 43 10.11 3.82 4.72
CA GLU A 43 10.53 4.90 5.63
C GLU A 43 9.46 5.98 5.77
N LEU A 44 8.79 6.37 4.69
CA LEU A 44 7.67 7.33 4.76
C LEU A 44 6.50 6.81 5.60
N VAL A 45 6.22 5.51 5.55
CA VAL A 45 5.20 4.88 6.40
C VAL A 45 5.63 4.91 7.86
N VAL A 46 6.85 4.45 8.16
CA VAL A 46 7.40 4.41 9.53
C VAL A 46 7.48 5.80 10.15
N ALA A 47 7.81 6.83 9.36
CA ALA A 47 7.90 8.21 9.81
C ALA A 47 6.54 8.90 10.07
N GLY A 48 5.42 8.25 9.73
CA GLY A 48 4.09 8.86 9.90
C GLY A 48 3.60 9.69 8.71
N THR A 49 4.37 9.74 7.62
CA THR A 49 4.08 10.63 6.48
C THR A 49 3.13 10.00 5.48
N LYS A 50 3.33 8.71 5.15
CA LYS A 50 2.51 7.95 4.18
C LYS A 50 1.43 7.15 4.91
N ARG A 51 0.16 7.43 4.57
CA ARG A 51 -1.08 6.81 5.08
C ARG A 51 -2.09 6.50 3.98
N ALA A 52 -1.63 6.56 2.74
CA ALA A 52 -2.39 6.21 1.56
C ALA A 52 -1.49 5.50 0.54
N THR A 53 -2.11 4.68 -0.31
CA THR A 53 -1.46 4.02 -1.43
C THR A 53 -2.45 3.85 -2.60
N ALA A 54 -1.93 3.78 -3.82
CA ALA A 54 -2.72 3.51 -5.01
C ALA A 54 -2.23 2.31 -5.82
N SER A 55 -3.15 1.60 -6.46
CA SER A 55 -2.87 0.49 -7.37
C SER A 55 -3.88 0.46 -8.52
N LEU A 56 -3.55 -0.20 -9.64
CA LEU A 56 -4.48 -0.30 -10.76
C LEU A 56 -5.58 -1.33 -10.50
N ALA A 57 -6.85 -0.94 -10.68
CA ALA A 57 -8.00 -1.81 -10.41
C ALA A 57 -8.01 -3.10 -11.26
N ARG A 58 -7.40 -3.04 -12.45
CA ARG A 58 -7.23 -4.19 -13.34
C ARG A 58 -6.51 -5.37 -12.70
N TYR A 59 -5.62 -5.13 -11.73
CA TYR A 59 -4.86 -6.20 -11.07
C TYR A 59 -5.73 -7.09 -10.17
N TYR A 60 -6.95 -6.65 -9.90
CA TYR A 60 -7.94 -7.41 -9.15
C TYR A 60 -8.99 -8.06 -10.05
N ALA A 61 -8.99 -7.82 -11.37
CA ALA A 61 -10.06 -8.27 -12.27
C ALA A 61 -10.23 -9.81 -12.29
N GLN A 62 -9.12 -10.54 -12.21
CA GLN A 62 -9.11 -12.01 -12.22
C GLN A 62 -9.30 -12.62 -10.82
N ALA A 63 -9.16 -11.82 -9.76
CA ALA A 63 -9.35 -12.22 -8.39
C ALA A 63 -10.00 -11.09 -7.58
N PRO A 64 -11.29 -10.75 -7.82
CA PRO A 64 -11.92 -9.57 -7.21
C PRO A 64 -11.93 -9.60 -5.68
N ASP A 65 -11.86 -10.78 -5.09
CA ASP A 65 -11.81 -10.96 -3.63
C ASP A 65 -10.51 -10.43 -3.01
N THR A 66 -9.43 -10.23 -3.80
CA THR A 66 -8.16 -9.66 -3.36
C THR A 66 -8.12 -8.13 -3.42
N LEU A 67 -9.19 -7.47 -3.91
CA LEU A 67 -9.34 -6.03 -3.77
C LEU A 67 -9.32 -5.67 -2.27
N PRO A 68 -8.47 -4.71 -1.83
CA PRO A 68 -8.43 -4.29 -0.44
C PRO A 68 -9.82 -3.87 0.07
N LYS A 69 -10.11 -4.17 1.33
CA LYS A 69 -11.35 -3.82 2.01
C LYS A 69 -11.04 -3.16 3.35
N PRO A 70 -11.86 -2.20 3.80
CA PRO A 70 -11.75 -1.68 5.16
C PRO A 70 -11.74 -2.81 6.21
N GLY A 71 -10.72 -2.81 7.05
CA GLY A 71 -10.47 -3.82 8.06
C GLY A 71 -9.42 -4.86 7.69
N ASP A 72 -8.99 -4.94 6.42
CA ASP A 72 -7.90 -5.82 6.00
C ASP A 72 -6.58 -5.43 6.65
N TYR A 73 -5.70 -6.42 6.84
CA TYR A 73 -4.38 -6.23 7.42
C TYR A 73 -3.30 -6.53 6.40
N VAL A 74 -2.28 -5.69 6.38
CA VAL A 74 -1.12 -5.86 5.50
C VAL A 74 0.16 -5.72 6.31
N VAL A 75 1.05 -6.70 6.16
CA VAL A 75 2.43 -6.62 6.63
C VAL A 75 3.24 -5.94 5.53
N LEU A 76 3.72 -4.73 5.83
CA LEU A 76 4.66 -4.00 4.98
C LEU A 76 6.07 -4.56 5.19
N VAL A 77 6.76 -4.85 4.10
CA VAL A 77 8.20 -5.20 4.10
C VAL A 77 9.02 -4.17 3.33
N ASP A 78 10.26 -3.99 3.75
CA ASP A 78 11.24 -3.15 3.06
C ASP A 78 11.82 -3.84 1.80
N GLY A 79 12.83 -3.23 1.19
CA GLY A 79 13.52 -3.72 -0.01
C GLY A 79 14.32 -5.00 0.21
N ASP A 80 14.64 -5.36 1.45
CA ASP A 80 15.27 -6.63 1.82
C ASP A 80 14.22 -7.70 2.21
N GLY A 81 12.93 -7.36 2.15
CA GLY A 81 11.83 -8.25 2.53
C GLY A 81 11.64 -8.39 4.04
N VAL A 82 12.22 -7.47 4.83
CA VAL A 82 12.09 -7.46 6.28
C VAL A 82 10.81 -6.72 6.70
N PRO A 83 9.94 -7.31 7.54
CA PRO A 83 8.73 -6.63 8.01
C PRO A 83 9.02 -5.37 8.82
N CYS A 84 8.40 -4.26 8.43
CA CYS A 84 8.59 -2.94 9.06
C CYS A 84 7.37 -2.51 9.87
N ALA A 85 6.17 -2.74 9.33
CA ALA A 85 4.91 -2.28 9.93
C ALA A 85 3.76 -3.23 9.56
N ILE A 86 2.68 -3.16 10.35
CA ILE A 86 1.38 -3.70 9.94
C ILE A 86 0.43 -2.52 9.87
N TRP A 87 -0.22 -2.38 8.72
CA TRP A 87 -1.30 -1.44 8.57
C TRP A 87 -2.65 -2.14 8.53
N ARG A 88 -3.68 -1.40 8.90
CA ARG A 88 -5.07 -1.77 8.75
C ARG A 88 -5.73 -0.81 7.77
N THR A 89 -6.34 -1.35 6.73
CA THR A 89 -7.05 -0.56 5.72
C THR A 89 -8.26 0.12 6.35
N THR A 90 -8.40 1.43 6.19
CA THR A 90 -9.50 2.23 6.77
C THR A 90 -10.51 2.66 5.72
N GLU A 91 -10.07 2.88 4.49
CA GLU A 91 -10.90 3.34 3.39
C GLU A 91 -10.39 2.78 2.07
N VAL A 92 -11.31 2.38 1.18
CA VAL A 92 -10.98 1.99 -0.19
C VAL A 92 -12.00 2.63 -1.12
N THR A 93 -11.52 3.30 -2.16
CA THR A 93 -12.35 3.83 -3.25
C THR A 93 -11.75 3.48 -4.59
N VAL A 94 -12.59 3.20 -5.59
CA VAL A 94 -12.15 2.99 -6.97
C VAL A 94 -12.67 4.13 -7.82
N LYS A 95 -11.76 4.87 -8.44
CA LYS A 95 -12.08 6.03 -9.28
C LYS A 95 -10.99 6.22 -10.34
N PRO A 96 -11.22 7.06 -11.37
CA PRO A 96 -10.17 7.41 -12.33
C PRO A 96 -8.91 7.97 -11.66
N LEU A 97 -7.72 7.66 -12.18
CA LEU A 97 -6.44 8.18 -11.70
C LEU A 97 -6.47 9.71 -11.49
N ILE A 98 -6.97 10.44 -12.49
CA ILE A 98 -7.04 11.91 -12.45
C ILE A 98 -7.95 12.46 -11.35
N ALA A 99 -8.83 11.63 -10.78
CA ALA A 99 -9.73 12.02 -9.70
C ALA A 99 -9.07 11.97 -8.30
N VAL A 100 -7.76 11.72 -8.23
CA VAL A 100 -6.96 12.03 -7.04
C VAL A 100 -7.19 13.48 -6.60
N ASP A 101 -7.34 13.70 -5.31
CA ASP A 101 -7.46 15.02 -4.71
C ASP A 101 -6.17 15.39 -3.95
N ASP A 102 -6.01 16.67 -3.62
CA ASP A 102 -4.83 17.17 -2.91
C ASP A 102 -4.65 16.51 -1.54
N ARG A 103 -5.75 16.11 -0.89
CA ARG A 103 -5.69 15.46 0.42
C ARG A 103 -5.14 14.05 0.31
N PHE A 104 -5.54 13.28 -0.68
CA PHE A 104 -5.01 11.94 -0.94
C PHE A 104 -3.52 12.00 -1.29
N ALA A 105 -3.12 12.88 -2.22
CA ALA A 105 -1.72 13.07 -2.55
C ALA A 105 -0.87 13.47 -1.33
N TRP A 106 -1.44 14.33 -0.47
CA TRP A 106 -0.81 14.73 0.78
C TRP A 106 -0.66 13.56 1.76
N ASP A 107 -1.71 12.77 1.95
CA ASP A 107 -1.74 11.61 2.84
C ASP A 107 -0.83 10.48 2.30
N GLU A 108 -0.65 10.35 0.99
CA GLU A 108 0.29 9.40 0.40
C GLU A 108 1.74 9.83 0.59
N GLY A 109 1.99 11.14 0.65
CA GLY A 109 3.18 11.66 1.32
C GLY A 109 4.48 11.63 0.52
N GLU A 110 4.44 11.26 -0.76
CA GLU A 110 5.62 11.19 -1.64
C GLU A 110 6.02 12.55 -2.20
N GLY A 111 7.33 12.71 -2.49
CA GLY A 111 7.89 13.93 -3.07
C GLY A 111 7.56 15.20 -2.28
N ASP A 112 7.01 16.20 -2.96
CA ASP A 112 6.57 17.46 -2.35
C ASP A 112 5.14 17.40 -1.79
N ARG A 113 4.52 16.22 -1.80
CA ARG A 113 3.16 15.95 -1.33
C ARG A 113 2.07 16.70 -2.09
N SER A 114 2.39 17.23 -3.26
CA SER A 114 1.43 17.87 -4.14
C SER A 114 0.74 16.85 -5.05
N ARG A 115 -0.51 17.18 -5.42
CA ARG A 115 -1.26 16.40 -6.43
C ARG A 115 -0.55 16.37 -7.79
N ALA A 116 0.17 17.43 -8.15
CA ALA A 116 0.90 17.50 -9.41
C ALA A 116 2.03 16.46 -9.43
N PHE A 117 2.87 16.45 -8.38
CA PHE A 117 3.91 15.44 -8.22
C PHE A 117 3.33 14.03 -8.22
N TRP A 118 2.25 13.81 -7.44
CA TRP A 118 1.59 12.52 -7.35
C TRP A 118 1.16 11.97 -8.71
N LEU A 119 0.49 12.80 -9.53
CA LEU A 119 0.05 12.40 -10.86
C LEU A 119 1.21 12.07 -11.79
N ASP A 120 2.28 12.87 -11.77
CA ASP A 120 3.43 12.65 -12.64
C ASP A 120 4.17 11.36 -12.24
N ALA A 121 4.37 11.12 -10.95
CA ALA A 121 4.97 9.90 -10.43
C ALA A 121 4.13 8.66 -10.78
N HIS A 122 2.81 8.70 -10.53
CA HIS A 122 1.94 7.55 -10.79
C HIS A 122 1.73 7.28 -12.29
N ARG A 123 1.72 8.31 -13.14
CA ARG A 123 1.70 8.12 -14.60
C ARG A 123 2.97 7.43 -15.09
N ALA A 124 4.13 7.77 -14.54
CA ALA A 124 5.37 7.10 -14.89
C ALA A 124 5.37 5.65 -14.40
N PHE A 125 5.03 5.42 -13.14
CA PHE A 125 5.01 4.09 -12.52
C PHE A 125 3.98 3.15 -13.20
N PHE A 126 2.72 3.57 -13.30
CA PHE A 126 1.69 2.79 -13.99
C PHE A 126 1.92 2.71 -15.50
N GLY A 127 2.63 3.68 -16.09
CA GLY A 127 3.06 3.62 -17.50
C GLY A 127 4.08 2.52 -17.77
N ALA A 128 5.03 2.32 -16.85
CA ALA A 128 5.99 1.22 -16.93
C ALA A 128 5.30 -0.14 -16.82
N GLN A 129 4.40 -0.29 -15.84
CA GLN A 129 3.54 -1.45 -15.68
C GLN A 129 2.68 -1.72 -16.93
N ALA A 130 2.11 -0.67 -17.52
CA ALA A 130 1.31 -0.77 -18.73
C ALA A 130 2.10 -1.27 -19.94
N ALA A 131 3.33 -0.82 -20.09
CA ALA A 131 4.23 -1.28 -21.13
C ALA A 131 4.61 -2.76 -20.96
N GLU A 132 4.84 -3.22 -19.72
CA GLU A 132 5.15 -4.62 -19.41
C GLU A 132 3.95 -5.54 -19.69
N ASP A 133 2.76 -5.14 -19.24
CA ASP A 133 1.53 -5.93 -19.33
C ASP A 133 0.79 -5.80 -20.67
N GLY A 134 1.27 -4.92 -21.57
CA GLY A 134 0.71 -4.73 -22.92
C GLY A 134 -0.66 -4.05 -22.94
N PHE A 135 -0.85 -2.98 -22.18
CA PHE A 135 -2.07 -2.15 -22.23
C PHE A 135 -1.78 -0.66 -22.30
N ASP A 136 -2.81 0.13 -22.64
CA ASP A 136 -2.69 1.58 -22.75
C ASP A 136 -2.91 2.28 -21.40
N MET A 137 -1.92 3.03 -20.95
CA MET A 137 -2.04 3.89 -19.77
C MET A 137 -2.75 5.20 -20.12
N HIS A 138 -3.71 5.63 -19.28
CA HIS A 138 -4.41 6.90 -19.44
C HIS A 138 -4.99 7.43 -18.12
N ASP A 139 -5.26 8.73 -18.07
CA ASP A 139 -5.78 9.42 -16.86
C ASP A 139 -7.15 8.93 -16.36
N GLN A 140 -7.95 8.30 -17.23
CA GLN A 140 -9.24 7.71 -16.88
C GLN A 140 -9.13 6.27 -16.33
N ILE A 141 -7.93 5.74 -16.13
CA ILE A 141 -7.76 4.34 -15.73
C ILE A 141 -8.27 4.16 -14.30
N ASP A 142 -9.08 3.12 -14.09
CA ASP A 142 -9.61 2.81 -12.77
C ASP A 142 -8.47 2.47 -11.82
N THR A 143 -8.37 3.26 -10.77
CA THR A 143 -7.32 3.19 -9.75
C THR A 143 -7.99 2.93 -8.41
N VAL A 144 -7.44 1.99 -7.66
CA VAL A 144 -7.80 1.73 -6.27
C VAL A 144 -7.03 2.70 -5.41
N PHE A 145 -7.75 3.50 -4.63
CA PHE A 145 -7.22 4.45 -3.66
C PHE A 145 -7.48 3.87 -2.27
N GLU A 146 -6.42 3.54 -1.56
CA GLU A 146 -6.46 2.95 -0.24
C GLU A 146 -5.92 3.95 0.79
N ARG A 147 -6.63 4.11 1.92
CA ARG A 147 -6.08 4.72 3.14
C ARG A 147 -5.95 3.67 4.22
N PHE A 148 -4.95 3.85 5.06
CA PHE A 148 -4.65 2.92 6.12
C PHE A 148 -4.09 3.63 7.36
N GLU A 149 -4.18 2.94 8.49
CA GLU A 149 -3.55 3.31 9.75
C GLU A 149 -2.51 2.26 10.15
N ILE A 150 -1.42 2.67 10.80
CA ILE A 150 -0.44 1.74 11.35
C ILE A 150 -0.92 1.24 12.71
N VAL A 151 -0.96 -0.09 12.86
CA VAL A 151 -1.42 -0.78 14.07
C VAL A 151 -0.28 -1.53 14.78
N TRP A 152 0.86 -1.68 14.13
CA TRP A 152 2.03 -2.37 14.69
C TRP A 152 3.33 -1.94 13.99
N PRO A 153 4.47 -1.85 14.72
CA PRO A 153 4.62 -2.03 16.17
C PRO A 153 4.11 -0.83 16.98
N PRO A 154 3.94 -0.97 18.32
CA PRO A 154 3.37 0.08 19.16
C PRO A 154 4.15 1.40 19.14
N ALA A 155 5.45 1.35 18.81
CA ALA A 155 6.30 2.54 18.72
C ALA A 155 5.91 3.50 17.58
N ILE A 156 5.19 3.01 16.56
CA ILE A 156 4.79 3.79 15.38
C ILE A 156 3.29 3.68 15.06
N ALA A 157 2.51 3.04 15.93
CA ALA A 157 1.08 2.87 15.71
C ALA A 157 0.34 4.21 15.81
N ASP A 158 -0.60 4.44 14.89
CA ASP A 158 -1.44 5.66 14.88
C ASP A 158 -2.57 5.58 15.90
N VAL A 159 -2.94 4.36 16.29
CA VAL A 159 -3.98 4.06 17.26
C VAL A 159 -3.29 3.59 18.55
N PRO A 160 -3.60 4.21 19.71
CA PRO A 160 -3.00 3.83 21.00
C PRO A 160 -3.51 2.49 21.55
#